data_AF-A0A4Z0EIT5-F1
#
_entry.id   AF-A0A4Z0EIT5-F1
#
_cell.length_a   1.000
_cell.length_b   1.000
_cell.length_c   1.000
_cell.angle_alpha   90.00
_cell.angle_beta   90.00
_cell.angle_gamma   90.00
#
_symmetry.space_group_name_H-M   'P 1'
#
loop_
_entity.id
_entity.type
_entity.pdbx_description
1 polymer ?
#
loop_
_entity_poly.entity_id
_entity_poly.type
_entity_poly.pdbx_seq_one_letter_code
_entity_poly.pdbx_strand_id
1 'polypeptide(L)' 'MKQCLIAKITTVLQRAQVVRSMARQKFVGQFVTALLKSRNVQFGEVAQYLNDAVKVALNETRIQDFFREADLNYLVL' A
#
# COMPACT_ATOMS: atom_id res chain seq x y z
N MET A 1 0.14 15.62 -6.74
CA MET A 1 -0.99 14.68 -6.95
C MET A 1 -2.29 15.46 -7.01
N LYS A 2 -3.15 15.26 -8.03
CA LYS A 2 -4.39 16.04 -8.20
C LYS A 2 -5.38 15.76 -7.06
N GLN A 3 -6.10 16.80 -6.60
CA GLN A 3 -7.06 16.69 -5.47
C GLN A 3 -8.17 15.65 -5.73
N CYS A 4 -8.62 15.53 -6.98
CA CYS A 4 -9.58 14.51 -7.39
C CYS A 4 -9.10 13.07 -7.10
N LEU A 5 -7.80 12.79 -7.24
CA LEU A 5 -7.25 11.47 -6.96
C LEU A 5 -7.24 11.17 -5.45
N ILE A 6 -6.88 12.14 -4.61
CA ILE A 6 -6.92 12.03 -3.13
C ILE A 6 -8.34 11.74 -2.66
N ALA A 7 -9.33 12.44 -3.22
CA ALA A 7 -10.74 12.24 -2.90
C ALA A 7 -11.22 10.83 -3.28
N LYS A 8 -10.82 10.31 -4.46
CA LYS A 8 -11.11 8.94 -4.87
C LYS A 8 -10.51 7.91 -3.91
N ILE A 9 -9.22 8.03 -3.59
CA ILE A 9 -8.53 7.13 -2.63
C ILE A 9 -9.24 7.12 -1.28
N THR A 10 -9.57 8.30 -0.75
CA THR A 10 -10.25 8.44 0.54
C THR A 10 -11.63 7.79 0.52
N THR A 11 -12.38 7.96 -0.57
CA THR A 11 -13.71 7.36 -0.75
C THR A 11 -13.64 5.83 -0.79
N VAL A 12 -12.68 5.27 -1.51
CA VAL A 12 -12.46 3.81 -1.57
C VAL A 12 -12.16 3.26 -0.17
N LEU A 13 -11.22 3.87 0.55
CA LEU A 13 -10.82 3.42 1.89
C LEU A 13 -11.95 3.53 2.92
N GLN A 14 -12.80 4.55 2.82
CA GLN A 14 -13.99 4.70 3.66
C GLN A 14 -15.03 3.61 3.36
N ARG A 15 -15.30 3.33 2.08
CA ARG A 15 -16.26 2.30 1.66
C ARG A 15 -15.83 0.90 2.03
N ALA A 16 -14.52 0.62 1.93
CA ALA A 16 -13.96 -0.67 2.32
C ALA A 16 -14.04 -0.94 3.82
N GLN A 17 -14.34 0.08 4.66
CA GLN A 17 -14.43 -0.03 6.11
C GLN A 17 -13.28 -0.78 6.77
N VAL A 18 -12.06 -0.66 6.21
CA VAL A 18 -10.84 -1.35 6.68
C VAL A 18 -10.59 -1.09 8.18
N VAL A 19 -11.07 0.04 8.69
CA VAL A 19 -11.08 0.38 10.11
C VAL A 19 -12.45 0.92 10.51
N ARG A 20 -12.97 0.50 11.68
CA ARG A 20 -14.31 0.92 12.16
C ARG A 20 -14.39 2.37 12.61
N SER A 21 -13.28 2.95 13.10
CA SER A 21 -13.26 4.31 13.63
C SER A 21 -13.07 5.34 12.52
N MET A 22 -13.96 6.34 12.45
CA MET A 22 -13.87 7.45 11.50
C MET A 22 -12.54 8.19 11.56
N ALA A 23 -11.99 8.40 12.77
CA ALA A 23 -10.68 9.04 12.95
C ALA A 23 -9.56 8.19 12.33
N ARG A 24 -9.60 6.88 12.55
CA ARG A 24 -8.62 5.94 11.98
C ARG A 24 -8.75 5.83 10.46
N GLN A 25 -9.97 5.84 9.92
CA GLN A 25 -10.19 5.87 8.46
C GLN A 25 -9.57 7.12 7.83
N LYS A 26 -9.76 8.28 8.46
CA LYS A 26 -9.19 9.56 7.99
C LYS A 26 -7.67 9.52 7.99
N PHE A 27 -7.08 8.96 9.06
CA PHE A 27 -5.65 8.74 9.15
C PHE A 27 -5.11 7.81 8.05
N VAL A 28 -5.74 6.65 7.82
CA VAL A 28 -5.30 5.70 6.78
C VAL A 28 -5.33 6.36 5.39
N GLY A 29 -6.37 7.14 5.08
CA GLY A 29 -6.43 7.91 3.82
C GLY A 29 -5.29 8.91 3.67
N GLN A 30 -4.94 9.64 4.73
CA GLN A 30 -3.80 10.56 4.75
C GLN A 30 -2.47 9.82 4.59
N PHE A 31 -2.32 8.68 5.29
CA PHE A 31 -1.11 7.87 5.26
C PHE A 31 -0.84 7.27 3.88
N VAL A 32 -1.84 6.62 3.25
CA VAL A 32 -1.74 6.09 1.88
C VAL A 32 -1.43 7.22 0.89
N THR A 33 -2.10 8.37 1.04
CA THR A 33 -1.81 9.56 0.22
C THR A 33 -0.37 10.03 0.38
N ALA A 34 0.18 10.01 1.58
CA ALA A 34 1.56 10.40 1.86
C ALA A 34 2.55 9.43 1.20
N LEU A 35 2.33 8.11 1.30
CA LEU A 35 3.15 7.08 0.64
C LEU A 35 3.19 7.27 -0.88
N LEU A 36 2.03 7.51 -1.50
CA LEU A 36 1.95 7.74 -2.95
C LEU A 36 2.63 9.05 -3.38
N LYS A 37 2.52 10.11 -2.57
CA LYS A 37 3.14 11.41 -2.86
C LYS A 37 4.65 11.38 -2.70
N SER A 38 5.15 10.75 -1.65
CA SER A 38 6.60 10.63 -1.41
C SER A 38 7.26 9.67 -2.39
N ARG A 39 6.49 8.77 -3.01
CA ARG A 39 7.00 7.60 -3.72
C ARG A 39 7.90 6.72 -2.85
N ASN A 40 7.82 6.88 -1.52
CA ASN A 40 8.56 6.07 -0.55
C ASN A 40 7.84 4.74 -0.36
N VAL A 41 7.47 4.07 -1.44
CA VAL A 41 7.08 2.67 -1.33
C VAL A 41 8.34 1.93 -0.93
N GLN A 42 8.42 1.59 0.36
CA GLN A 42 9.61 1.12 1.06
C GLN A 42 9.97 -0.33 0.69
N PHE A 43 9.83 -0.73 -0.58
CA PHE A 43 10.11 -2.10 -1.02
C PHE A 43 11.56 -2.48 -0.73
N GLY A 44 12.51 -1.58 -0.96
CA GLY A 44 13.92 -1.81 -0.63
C GLY A 44 14.17 -1.99 0.88
N GLU A 45 13.53 -1.18 1.73
CA GLU A 45 13.67 -1.30 3.19
C GLU A 45 12.97 -2.58 3.70
N VAL A 46 11.79 -2.92 3.20
CA VAL A 46 11.08 -4.15 3.57
C VAL A 46 11.80 -5.40 3.02
N ALA A 47 12.43 -5.31 1.86
CA ALA A 47 13.20 -6.39 1.25
C ALA A 47 14.39 -6.84 2.10
N GLN A 48 14.93 -5.95 2.95
CA GLN A 48 15.99 -6.28 3.91
C GLN A 48 15.52 -7.24 5.01
N TYR A 49 14.21 -7.33 5.25
CA TYR A 49 13.63 -8.10 6.37
C TYR A 49 12.76 -9.28 5.90
N LEU A 50 12.70 -9.56 4.59
CA LEU A 50 11.78 -10.56 4.03
C LEU A 50 12.33 -12.00 4.11
N ASN A 51 13.54 -12.20 3.60
CA ASN A 51 14.22 -13.49 3.61
C ASN A 51 15.73 -13.25 3.59
N ASP A 52 16.39 -13.58 4.69
CA ASP A 52 17.83 -13.34 4.90
C ASP A 52 18.73 -14.22 4.02
N ALA A 53 18.21 -15.34 3.50
CA ALA A 53 18.95 -16.23 2.61
C ALA A 53 18.96 -15.76 1.15
N VAL A 54 18.27 -14.65 0.84
CA VAL A 54 18.10 -14.12 -0.51
C VAL A 54 18.70 -12.71 -0.58
N LYS A 55 19.34 -12.38 -1.71
CA LYS A 55 19.85 -11.02 -1.95
C LYS A 55 18.70 -10.01 -1.85
N VAL A 56 18.92 -8.89 -1.17
CA VAL A 56 17.93 -7.81 -0.99
C VAL A 56 17.29 -7.39 -2.32
N ALA A 57 18.08 -7.22 -3.38
CA ALA A 57 17.57 -6.86 -4.70
C ALA A 57 16.56 -7.88 -5.26
N LEU A 58 16.77 -9.17 -5.01
CA LEU A 58 15.86 -10.23 -5.45
C LEU A 58 14.57 -10.24 -4.62
N ASN A 59 14.65 -9.95 -3.30
CA ASN A 59 13.47 -9.74 -2.46
C ASN A 59 12.66 -8.53 -2.95
N GLU A 60 13.32 -7.43 -3.31
CA GLU A 60 12.67 -6.25 -3.87
C GLU A 60 11.95 -6.58 -5.20
N THR A 61 12.63 -7.27 -6.13
CA THR A 61 12.01 -7.74 -7.38
C THR A 61 10.79 -8.63 -7.11
N ARG A 62 10.87 -9.57 -6.17
CA ARG A 62 9.73 -10.42 -5.80
C ARG A 62 8.54 -9.63 -5.26
N ILE A 63 8.78 -8.61 -4.43
CA ILE A 63 7.71 -7.73 -3.93
C ILE A 63 7.08 -6.96 -5.10
N GLN A 64 7.90 -6.41 -6.00
CA GLN A 64 7.42 -5.68 -7.18
C GLN A 64 6.61 -6.57 -8.12
N ASP A 65 7.09 -7.78 -8.41
CA ASP A 65 6.41 -8.74 -9.28
C ASP A 65 5.11 -9.25 -8.65
N PHE A 66 5.08 -9.48 -7.33
CA PHE A 66 3.85 -9.81 -6.62
C PHE A 66 2.77 -8.73 -6.85
N PHE A 67 3.07 -7.46 -6.61
CA PHE A 67 2.08 -6.40 -6.83
C PHE A 67 1.79 -6.10 -8.30
N ARG A 68 2.65 -6.55 -9.23
CA ARG A 68 2.42 -6.46 -10.67
C ARG A 68 1.45 -7.53 -11.17
N GLU A 69 1.60 -8.76 -10.68
CA GLU A 69 0.93 -9.93 -11.25
C GLU A 69 -0.20 -10.49 -10.38
N ALA A 70 -0.21 -10.22 -9.08
CA ALA A 70 -1.20 -10.76 -8.18
C ALA A 70 -2.60 -10.21 -8.47
N ASP A 71 -3.54 -11.11 -8.76
CA ASP A 71 -4.96 -10.81 -8.76
C ASP A 71 -5.50 -10.92 -7.32
N LEU A 72 -5.58 -9.78 -6.65
CA LEU A 72 -6.01 -9.70 -5.26
C LEU A 72 -7.54 -9.78 -5.17
N ASN A 73 -8.06 -10.89 -4.67
CA ASN A 73 -9.49 -11.05 -4.44
C ASN A 73 -9.95 -10.35 -3.14
N TYR A 74 -10.41 -9.11 -3.28
CA TYR A 74 -10.86 -8.27 -2.16
C TYR A 74 -12.23 -8.67 -1.57
N LEU A 75 -12.92 -9.67 -2.12
CA LEU A 75 -14.22 -10.15 -1.61
C LEU A 75 -14.09 -11.21 -0.51
N VAL A 76 -12.87 -11.68 -0.24
CA VAL A 76 -12.56 -12.75 0.74
C VAL A 76 -11.91 -12.17 2.02
N LEU A 77 -11.89 -10.85 2.17
CA LEU A 77 -11.35 -10.14 3.34
C LEU A 77 -12.41 -9.80 4.39
#